data_AF-A0A2I0HIQ6-F1
#
_entry.id   AF-A0A2I0HIQ6-F1
#
_cell.length_a   1.000
_cell.length_b   1.000
_cell.length_c   1.000
_cell.angle_alpha   90.00
_cell.angle_beta   90.00
_cell.angle_gamma   90.00
#
_symmetry.space_group_name_H-M   'P 1'
#
loop_
_entity.id
_entity.type
_entity.pdbx_description
1 polymer ?
#
loop_
_entity_poly.entity_id
_entity_poly.type
_entity_poly.pdbx_seq_one_letter_code
_entity_poly.pdbx_strand_id
1 'polypeptide(L)'
;MAEEMFSSYITSAKMVFDFTAKHLFGYDPEKAKDKNMSERFTYFLQGLMSFPLNIPGTAFHKCLENQKMVLRLMKDLIDERRAMPEKHRGNFIDQMIDGIKTESFLSDDFVMYVMFGILFASFETIASTLTLAIMFLIEHPMVVKEQE
;
A
#
# COMPACT_ATOMS: atom_id res chain seq x y z
N MET A 1 -18.55 -8.71 16.59
CA MET A 1 -17.46 -9.64 16.23
C MET A 1 -17.04 -9.55 14.77
N ALA A 2 -17.84 -9.99 13.77
CA ALA A 2 -17.42 -9.95 12.36
C ALA A 2 -17.24 -8.51 11.80
N GLU A 3 -18.16 -7.60 12.13
CA GLU A 3 -18.04 -6.18 11.76
C GLU A 3 -16.85 -5.50 12.44
N GLU A 4 -16.56 -5.84 13.71
CA GLU A 4 -15.41 -5.32 14.45
C GLU A 4 -14.09 -5.87 13.87
N MET A 5 -14.06 -7.14 13.46
CA MET A 5 -12.94 -7.76 12.75
C MET A 5 -12.65 -7.00 11.45
N PHE A 6 -13.70 -6.76 10.67
CA PHE A 6 -13.59 -6.05 9.41
C PHE A 6 -13.12 -4.60 9.63
N SER A 7 -13.69 -3.88 10.60
CA SER A 7 -13.27 -2.52 10.94
C SER A 7 -11.84 -2.46 11.47
N SER A 8 -11.42 -3.44 12.28
CA SER A 8 -10.05 -3.56 12.77
C SER A 8 -9.09 -3.82 11.61
N TYR A 9 -9.43 -4.75 10.71
CA TYR A 9 -8.64 -5.02 9.51
C TYR A 9 -8.47 -3.77 8.66
N ILE A 10 -9.53 -3.03 8.34
CA ILE A 10 -9.44 -1.80 7.53
C ILE A 10 -8.53 -0.75 8.19
N THR A 11 -8.55 -0.65 9.52
CA THR A 11 -7.68 0.26 10.26
C THR A 11 -6.21 -0.18 10.18
N SER A 12 -5.93 -1.46 10.45
CA SER A 12 -4.59 -2.05 10.35
C SER A 12 -4.03 -1.92 8.94
N ALA A 13 -4.84 -2.25 7.94
CA ALA A 13 -4.59 -2.07 6.52
C ALA A 13 -4.14 -0.65 6.19
N LYS A 14 -4.95 0.35 6.55
CA LYS A 14 -4.63 1.76 6.31
C LYS A 14 -3.30 2.15 6.97
N MET A 15 -3.10 1.77 8.22
CA MET A 15 -1.88 2.09 8.97
C MET A 15 -0.64 1.48 8.31
N VAL A 16 -0.67 0.21 7.92
CA VAL A 16 0.45 -0.49 7.27
C VAL A 16 0.74 0.10 5.90
N PHE A 17 -0.31 0.45 5.13
CA PHE A 17 -0.15 1.13 3.85
C PHE A 17 0.58 2.46 4.03
N ASP A 18 0.06 3.34 4.90
CA ASP A 18 0.60 4.68 5.11
C ASP A 18 2.04 4.60 5.65
N PHE A 19 2.33 3.65 6.53
CA PHE A 19 3.68 3.38 7.03
C PHE A 19 4.63 2.95 5.91
N THR A 20 4.25 1.96 5.11
CA THR A 20 5.07 1.41 4.03
C THR A 20 5.33 2.48 2.97
N ALA A 21 4.27 3.16 2.51
CA ALA A 21 4.37 4.19 1.48
C ALA A 21 5.24 5.37 1.95
N LYS A 22 5.12 5.78 3.23
CA LYS A 22 5.94 6.86 3.80
C LYS A 22 7.41 6.50 3.89
N HIS A 23 7.75 5.33 4.41
CA HIS A 23 9.14 4.97 4.65
C HIS A 23 9.87 4.56 3.38
N LEU A 24 9.23 3.78 2.52
CA LEU A 24 9.89 3.25 1.33
C LEU A 24 9.82 4.22 0.15
N PHE A 25 8.69 4.93 0.01
CA PHE A 25 8.42 5.75 -1.16
C PHE A 25 8.35 7.23 -0.83
N GLY A 26 8.55 7.63 0.44
CA GLY A 26 8.47 9.02 0.90
C GLY A 26 7.12 9.70 0.67
N TYR A 27 6.06 8.92 0.46
CA TYR A 27 4.68 9.39 0.37
C TYR A 27 4.23 10.00 1.70
N ASP A 28 3.58 11.14 1.65
CA ASP A 28 3.08 11.83 2.84
C ASP A 28 1.56 11.99 2.70
N PRO A 29 0.74 11.15 3.36
CA PRO A 29 -0.72 11.19 3.20
C PRO A 29 -1.33 12.54 3.61
N GLU A 30 -0.66 13.32 4.46
CA GLU A 30 -1.16 14.64 4.86
C GLU A 30 -0.92 15.70 3.79
N LYS A 31 0.13 15.54 2.98
CA LYS A 31 0.51 16.47 1.89
C LYS A 31 0.08 15.98 0.51
N ALA A 32 -0.31 14.72 0.39
CA ALA A 32 -0.76 14.13 -0.85
C ALA A 32 -2.03 14.83 -1.36
N LYS A 33 -2.07 15.08 -2.67
CA LYS A 33 -3.25 15.62 -3.34
C LYS A 33 -4.44 14.65 -3.25
N ASP A 34 -4.16 13.35 -3.26
CA ASP A 34 -5.17 12.30 -3.07
C ASP A 34 -4.98 11.65 -1.69
N LYS A 35 -5.89 11.95 -0.76
CA LYS A 35 -5.88 11.39 0.61
C LYS A 35 -6.42 9.96 0.70
N ASN A 36 -7.02 9.45 -0.38
CA ASN A 36 -7.71 8.16 -0.40
C ASN A 36 -6.85 7.05 -1.01
N MET A 37 -5.53 7.23 -1.09
CA MET A 37 -4.62 6.27 -1.72
C MET A 37 -4.69 4.88 -1.07
N SER A 38 -4.67 4.80 0.26
CA SER A 38 -4.82 3.53 1.00
C SER A 38 -6.14 2.85 0.66
N GLU A 39 -7.23 3.60 0.61
CA GLU A 39 -8.56 3.06 0.31
C GLU A 39 -8.66 2.53 -1.13
N ARG A 40 -8.15 3.30 -2.11
CA ARG A 40 -8.10 2.85 -3.52
C ARG A 40 -7.28 1.58 -3.68
N PHE A 41 -6.17 1.49 -2.95
CA PHE A 41 -5.32 0.30 -2.95
C PHE A 41 -6.07 -0.91 -2.35
N THR A 42 -6.76 -0.73 -1.22
CA THR A 42 -7.62 -1.77 -0.62
C THR A 42 -8.68 -2.26 -1.61
N TYR A 43 -9.42 -1.36 -2.26
CA TYR A 43 -10.43 -1.76 -3.25
C TYR A 43 -9.83 -2.46 -4.48
N PHE A 44 -8.65 -2.02 -4.91
CA PHE A 44 -7.92 -2.71 -5.96
C PHE A 44 -7.59 -4.15 -5.56
N LEU A 45 -7.10 -4.39 -4.33
CA LEU A 45 -6.79 -5.74 -3.86
C LEU A 45 -8.04 -6.62 -3.71
N GLN A 46 -9.13 -6.06 -3.18
CA GLN A 46 -10.42 -6.77 -3.12
C GLN A 46 -10.91 -7.16 -4.52
N GLY A 47 -10.76 -6.25 -5.48
CA GLY A 47 -11.10 -6.52 -6.87
C GLY A 47 -10.18 -7.56 -7.52
N LEU A 48 -8.89 -7.58 -7.15
CA LEU A 48 -7.91 -8.57 -7.62
C LEU A 48 -8.24 -9.99 -7.14
N MET A 49 -8.78 -10.12 -5.93
CA MET A 49 -9.22 -11.40 -5.35
C MET A 49 -10.64 -11.81 -5.79
N SER A 50 -11.30 -11.00 -6.62
CA SER A 50 -12.66 -11.28 -7.09
C SER A 50 -12.70 -12.15 -8.35
N PHE A 51 -13.88 -12.70 -8.67
CA PHE A 51 -14.04 -13.49 -9.89
C PHE A 51 -13.77 -12.61 -11.14
N PRO A 52 -12.93 -13.05 -12.10
CA PRO A 52 -12.34 -12.19 -13.12
C PRO A 52 -13.30 -11.87 -14.29
N LEU A 53 -14.41 -11.21 -13.99
CA LEU A 53 -15.40 -10.74 -14.97
C LEU A 53 -15.26 -9.25 -15.22
N ASN A 54 -14.86 -8.85 -16.41
CA ASN A 54 -14.77 -7.44 -16.79
C ASN A 54 -16.11 -6.90 -17.31
N ILE A 55 -17.10 -6.81 -16.42
CA ILE A 55 -18.44 -6.26 -16.73
C ILE A 55 -18.70 -5.06 -15.82
N PRO A 56 -19.21 -3.92 -16.33
CA PRO A 56 -19.54 -2.76 -15.50
C PRO A 56 -20.40 -3.13 -14.28
N GLY A 57 -19.98 -2.66 -13.11
CA GLY A 57 -20.64 -2.98 -11.82
C GLY A 57 -20.01 -4.14 -11.05
N THR A 58 -19.20 -4.98 -11.68
CA THR A 58 -18.46 -6.05 -10.97
C THR A 58 -17.24 -5.52 -10.20
N ALA A 59 -16.80 -6.27 -9.19
CA ALA A 59 -15.59 -5.95 -8.42
C ALA A 59 -14.33 -5.97 -9.30
N PHE A 60 -14.21 -6.94 -10.21
CA PHE A 60 -13.07 -7.02 -11.12
C PHE A 60 -13.03 -5.86 -12.13
N HIS A 61 -14.18 -5.39 -12.63
CA HIS A 61 -14.21 -4.19 -13.47
C HIS A 61 -13.69 -2.95 -12.72
N LYS A 62 -14.16 -2.73 -11.48
CA LYS A 62 -13.67 -1.65 -10.62
C LYS A 62 -12.18 -1.82 -10.27
N CYS A 63 -11.69 -3.06 -10.14
CA CYS A 63 -10.28 -3.37 -9.97
C CYS A 63 -9.43 -2.73 -11.08
N LEU A 64 -9.79 -2.98 -12.34
CA LEU A 64 -9.04 -2.48 -13.50
C LEU A 64 -9.03 -0.95 -13.57
N GLU A 65 -10.10 -0.28 -13.12
CA GLU A 65 -10.14 1.18 -13.02
C GLU A 65 -9.21 1.71 -11.92
N ASN A 66 -9.27 1.12 -10.74
CA ASN A 66 -8.41 1.48 -9.61
C ASN A 66 -6.93 1.19 -9.90
N GLN A 67 -6.62 0.13 -10.66
CA GLN A 67 -5.26 -0.19 -11.10
C GLN A 67 -4.64 0.98 -11.88
N LYS A 68 -5.38 1.55 -12.83
CA LYS A 68 -4.91 2.69 -13.62
C LYS A 68 -4.67 3.93 -12.77
N MET A 69 -5.40 4.09 -11.67
CA MET A 69 -5.18 5.19 -10.73
C MET A 69 -3.95 4.96 -9.87
N VAL A 70 -3.78 3.76 -9.32
CA VAL A 70 -2.60 3.39 -8.52
C VAL A 70 -1.31 3.52 -9.33
N LEU A 71 -1.29 3.03 -10.57
CA LEU A 71 -0.12 3.16 -11.44
C LEU A 71 0.20 4.62 -11.77
N ARG A 72 -0.82 5.46 -12.01
CA ARG A 72 -0.61 6.91 -12.21
C ARG A 72 0.01 7.57 -10.99
N LEU A 73 -0.48 7.25 -9.79
CA LEU A 73 0.07 7.80 -8.54
C LEU A 73 1.54 7.39 -8.33
N MET A 74 1.89 6.13 -8.62
CA MET A 74 3.29 5.68 -8.52
C MET A 74 4.19 6.40 -9.52
N LYS A 75 3.69 6.62 -10.75
CA LYS A 75 4.40 7.42 -11.74
C LYS A 75 4.60 8.86 -11.29
N ASP A 76 3.57 9.51 -10.78
CA ASP A 76 3.63 10.87 -10.26
C ASP A 76 4.68 10.99 -9.13
N LEU A 77 4.78 9.99 -8.26
CA LEU A 77 5.81 9.94 -7.21
C LEU A 77 7.23 9.85 -7.79
N ILE A 78 7.45 9.03 -8.82
CA ILE A 78 8.74 8.91 -9.50
C ILE A 78 9.11 10.23 -10.20
N ASP A 79 8.15 10.85 -10.90
CA ASP A 79 8.35 12.10 -11.63
C ASP A 79 8.62 13.28 -10.68
N GLU A 80 7.90 13.36 -9.54
CA GLU A 80 8.16 14.38 -8.51
C GLU A 80 9.58 14.25 -7.95
N ARG A 81 10.07 13.03 -7.74
CA ARG A 81 11.43 12.79 -7.26
C ARG A 81 12.49 13.23 -8.25
N ARG A 82 12.29 12.93 -9.53
CA ARG A 82 13.19 13.39 -10.59
C ARG A 82 13.22 14.90 -10.73
N ALA A 83 12.08 15.56 -10.54
CA ALA A 83 11.97 17.02 -10.61
C ALA A 83 12.60 17.74 -9.40
N MET A 84 12.73 17.06 -8.26
CA MET A 84 13.26 17.62 -7.01
C MET A 84 14.37 16.75 -6.40
N PRO A 85 15.52 16.60 -7.07
CA PRO A 85 16.61 15.74 -6.60
C PRO A 85 17.17 16.17 -5.24
N GLU A 86 17.09 17.46 -4.89
CA GLU A 86 17.46 17.97 -3.56
C GLU A 86 16.58 17.43 -2.42
N LYS A 87 15.42 16.85 -2.75
CA LYS A 87 14.53 16.16 -1.79
C LYS A 87 14.81 14.66 -1.71
N HIS A 88 15.88 14.15 -2.32
CA HIS A 88 16.32 12.76 -2.12
C HIS A 88 16.44 12.50 -0.62
N ARG A 89 15.69 11.52 -0.12
CA ARG A 89 15.69 11.14 1.30
C ARG A 89 16.51 9.87 1.55
N GLY A 90 17.15 9.32 0.51
CA GLY A 90 17.90 8.07 0.57
C GLY A 90 17.01 6.84 0.82
N ASN A 91 15.70 6.95 0.55
CA ASN A 91 14.78 5.84 0.72
C ASN A 91 14.90 4.84 -0.45
N PHE A 92 14.19 3.72 -0.34
CA PHE A 92 14.24 2.63 -1.31
C PHE A 92 13.96 3.10 -2.75
N ILE A 93 13.01 4.03 -2.94
CA ILE A 93 12.68 4.53 -4.29
C ILE A 93 13.76 5.42 -4.85
N ASP A 94 14.42 6.22 -4.02
CA ASP A 94 15.55 7.04 -4.46
C ASP A 94 16.67 6.16 -5.02
N GLN A 95 16.98 5.04 -4.34
CA GLN A 95 17.97 4.05 -4.81
C GLN A 95 17.57 3.38 -6.12
N MET A 96 16.28 3.01 -6.26
CA MET A 96 15.76 2.41 -7.49
C MET A 96 15.82 3.39 -8.67
N ILE A 97 15.46 4.66 -8.45
CA ILE A 97 15.53 5.72 -9.47
C ILE A 97 16.97 5.97 -9.91
N ASP A 98 17.92 6.00 -8.96
CA ASP A 98 19.33 6.15 -9.30
C ASP A 98 19.87 4.93 -10.06
N GLY A 99 19.43 3.73 -9.68
CA GLY A 99 19.74 2.48 -10.36
C GLY A 99 19.27 2.44 -11.82
N ILE A 100 18.17 3.12 -12.20
CA ILE A 100 17.72 3.20 -13.61
C ILE A 100 18.82 3.75 -14.53
N LYS A 101 19.70 4.63 -14.02
CA LYS A 101 20.78 5.22 -14.82
C LYS A 101 21.93 4.23 -15.07
N THR A 102 22.08 3.22 -14.23
CA THR A 102 23.24 2.31 -14.24
C THR A 102 22.87 0.88 -14.66
N GLU A 103 21.64 0.45 -14.36
CA GLU A 103 21.18 -0.92 -14.56
C GLU A 103 20.15 -1.00 -15.69
N SER A 104 20.51 -1.68 -16.78
CA SER A 104 19.68 -1.77 -17.99
C SER A 104 18.32 -2.47 -17.80
N PHE A 105 18.16 -3.26 -16.74
CA PHE A 105 16.89 -3.93 -16.43
C PHE A 105 15.92 -3.05 -15.62
N LEU A 106 16.43 -1.99 -14.98
CA LEU A 106 15.60 -1.07 -14.23
C LEU A 106 14.93 -0.08 -15.19
N SER A 107 13.61 -0.10 -15.21
CA SER A 107 12.77 0.82 -15.97
C SER A 107 11.72 1.44 -15.04
N ASP A 108 11.12 2.55 -15.44
CA ASP A 108 10.04 3.19 -14.68
C ASP A 108 8.91 2.21 -14.37
N ASP A 109 8.52 1.42 -15.37
CA ASP A 109 7.50 0.38 -15.22
C ASP A 109 7.92 -0.68 -14.19
N PHE A 110 9.17 -1.15 -14.25
CA PHE A 110 9.68 -2.09 -13.27
C PHE A 110 9.68 -1.53 -11.84
N VAL A 111 10.14 -0.28 -11.66
CA VAL A 111 10.11 0.39 -10.35
C VAL A 111 8.67 0.51 -9.84
N MET A 112 7.71 0.90 -10.69
CA MET A 112 6.30 0.94 -10.33
C MET A 112 5.76 -0.44 -9.92
N TYR A 113 6.09 -1.51 -10.66
CA TYR A 113 5.67 -2.86 -10.30
C TYR A 113 6.28 -3.34 -8.98
N VAL A 114 7.54 -2.98 -8.69
CA VAL A 114 8.16 -3.27 -7.39
C VAL A 114 7.48 -2.49 -6.28
N MET A 115 7.18 -1.20 -6.48
CA MET A 115 6.41 -0.41 -5.50
C MET A 115 5.07 -1.07 -5.18
N PHE A 116 4.35 -1.47 -6.23
CA PHE A 116 3.09 -2.17 -6.12
C PHE A 116 3.24 -3.50 -5.37
N GLY A 117 4.22 -4.32 -5.75
CA GLY A 117 4.47 -5.63 -5.13
C GLY A 117 4.82 -5.52 -3.65
N ILE A 118 5.62 -4.53 -3.27
CA ILE A 118 5.98 -4.28 -1.87
C ILE A 118 4.75 -3.86 -1.06
N LEU A 119 3.95 -2.90 -1.56
CA LEU A 119 2.72 -2.50 -0.87
C LEU A 119 1.73 -3.65 -0.75
N PHE A 120 1.58 -4.46 -1.79
CA PHE A 120 0.72 -5.63 -1.76
C PHE A 120 1.17 -6.64 -0.69
N ALA A 121 2.46 -6.97 -0.70
CA ALA A 121 3.03 -7.95 0.23
C ALA A 121 2.96 -7.48 1.69
N SER A 122 3.28 -6.20 1.96
CA SER A 122 3.30 -5.66 3.33
C SER A 122 1.89 -5.50 3.89
N PHE A 123 1.00 -4.89 3.10
CA PHE A 123 -0.34 -4.53 3.52
C PHE A 123 -1.15 -5.75 3.98
N GLU A 124 -1.29 -6.76 3.13
CA GLU A 124 -2.23 -7.85 3.37
C GLU A 124 -1.79 -8.74 4.54
N THR A 125 -0.49 -9.04 4.60
CA THR A 125 0.08 -9.96 5.60
C THR A 125 0.17 -9.30 6.98
N ILE A 126 0.73 -8.08 7.06
CA ILE A 126 0.92 -7.37 8.33
C ILE A 126 -0.43 -6.90 8.89
N ALA A 127 -1.35 -6.41 8.04
CA ALA A 127 -2.66 -5.99 8.51
C ALA A 127 -3.45 -7.17 9.11
N SER A 128 -3.47 -8.31 8.44
CA SER A 128 -4.14 -9.51 8.95
C SER A 128 -3.52 -10.01 10.25
N THR A 129 -2.19 -10.04 10.33
CA THR A 129 -1.47 -10.46 11.55
C THR A 129 -1.74 -9.51 12.71
N LEU A 130 -1.72 -8.20 12.47
CA LEU A 130 -1.98 -7.19 13.49
C LEU A 130 -3.42 -7.27 13.99
N THR A 131 -4.39 -7.44 13.08
CA THR A 131 -5.80 -7.62 13.45
C THR A 131 -6.00 -8.89 14.29
N LEU A 132 -5.41 -10.01 13.90
CA LEU A 132 -5.48 -11.24 14.71
C LEU A 132 -4.81 -11.08 16.08
N ALA A 133 -3.65 -10.44 16.13
CA ALA A 133 -2.95 -10.17 17.39
C ALA A 133 -3.82 -9.33 18.35
N ILE A 134 -4.42 -8.24 17.84
CA ILE A 134 -5.33 -7.39 18.63
C ILE A 134 -6.53 -8.21 19.12
N MET A 135 -7.10 -9.05 18.26
CA MET A 135 -8.24 -9.89 18.63
C MET A 135 -7.90 -10.87 19.75
N PHE A 136 -6.77 -11.58 19.63
CA PHE A 136 -6.33 -12.51 20.68
C PHE A 136 -6.06 -11.80 22.01
N LEU A 137 -5.53 -10.57 21.98
CA LEU A 137 -5.33 -9.78 23.20
C LEU A 137 -6.66 -9.37 23.86
N ILE A 138 -7.67 -9.01 23.06
CA ILE A 138 -9.01 -8.67 23.57
C ILE A 138 -9.71 -9.89 24.16
N GLU A 139 -9.59 -11.06 23.52
CA GLU A 139 -10.20 -12.32 23.98
C GLU A 139 -9.48 -12.91 25.21
N HIS A 140 -8.21 -12.56 25.42
CA HIS A 140 -7.38 -13.02 26.54
C HIS A 140 -6.81 -11.85 27.37
N PRO A 141 -7.66 -11.06 28.06
CA PRO A 141 -7.24 -9.84 28.77
C PRO A 141 -6.25 -10.09 29.91
N MET A 142 -6.13 -11.34 30.39
CA MET A 142 -5.13 -11.75 31.38
C MET A 142 -3.69 -11.66 30.83
N VAL A 143 -3.48 -11.86 29.53
CA VAL A 143 -2.17 -11.77 28.86
C VAL A 143 -1.70 -10.32 28.77
N VAL A 144 -2.63 -9.37 28.62
CA VAL A 144 -2.32 -7.94 28.58
C VAL A 144 -1.79 -7.43 29.92
N LYS A 145 -2.31 -7.95 31.05
CA LYS A 145 -1.85 -7.60 32.40
C LYS A 145 -0.44 -8.10 32.73
N GLU A 146 0.10 -9.04 31.97
CA GLU A 146 1.44 -9.60 32.18
C GLU A 146 2.52 -8.81 31.41
N GLN A 147 2.12 -7.82 30.60
CA GLN A 147 3.01 -6.94 29.83
C GLN A 147 3.25 -5.55 30.49
N GLU A 148 2.70 -5.31 31.68
CA GLU A 148 3.04 -4.17 32.55
C GLU A 148 4.18 -4.54 33.53
#